data_AF-A0AAT9H3M6-F1
#
_entry.id   AF-A0AAT9H3M6-F1
#
_cell.length_a   1.000
_cell.length_b   1.000
_cell.length_c   1.000
_cell.angle_alpha   90.00
_cell.angle_beta   90.00
_cell.angle_gamma   90.00
#
_symmetry.space_group_name_H-M   'P 1'
#
loop_
_entity.id
_entity.type
_entity.pdbx_description
1 polymer ?
#
loop_
_entity_poly.entity_id
_entity_poly.type
_entity_poly.pdbx_seq_one_letter_code
_entity_poly.pdbx_strand_id
1 'polypeptide(L)'
;MSRFKSIDSKLIDLASKLNGRLTKDRPDYPEVLRTFEERRIDWIENDIMKAIIIQPNFEVNGVNSNIWNFVNIAIYDDGFSIARPKWIEILVDQKDFIFIAENIDELLLKSEENLSNISMKDLV
;
A
#
# COMPACT_ATOMS: atom_id res chain seq x y z
N MET A 1 -1.86 16.68 13.68
CA MET A 1 -0.52 16.07 13.49
C MET A 1 -0.76 14.74 12.78
N SER A 2 0.03 14.42 11.74
CA SER A 2 -0.20 13.21 10.93
C SER A 2 -0.06 11.94 11.77
N ARG A 3 -0.94 10.95 11.56
CA ARG A 3 -0.85 9.62 12.22
C ARG A 3 0.44 8.90 11.82
N PHE A 4 0.88 9.12 10.59
CA PHE A 4 2.06 8.49 10.02
C PHE A 4 3.40 9.05 10.51
N LYS A 5 3.40 10.11 11.34
CA LYS A 5 4.64 10.77 11.78
C LYS A 5 5.65 9.80 12.41
N SER A 6 5.19 8.77 13.12
CA SER A 6 6.07 7.77 13.75
C SER A 6 6.64 6.72 12.80
N ILE A 7 6.06 6.54 11.61
CA ILE A 7 6.44 5.47 10.68
C ILE A 7 6.95 5.96 9.32
N ASP A 8 6.76 7.25 9.00
CA ASP A 8 7.11 7.84 7.71
C ASP A 8 8.58 7.63 7.33
N SER A 9 9.52 7.69 8.28
CA SER A 9 10.95 7.45 7.98
C SER A 9 11.20 6.03 7.49
N LYS A 10 10.56 5.03 8.10
CA LYS A 10 10.69 3.62 7.72
C LYS A 10 10.11 3.35 6.34
N LEU A 11 9.00 4.01 6.01
CA LEU A 11 8.39 3.94 4.68
C LEU A 11 9.30 4.57 3.61
N ILE A 12 9.97 5.68 3.93
CA ILE A 12 10.94 6.33 3.04
C ILE A 12 12.15 5.42 2.79
N ASP A 13 12.67 4.80 3.85
CA ASP A 13 13.82 3.90 3.77
C ASP A 13 13.51 2.68 2.89
N LEU A 14 12.35 2.05 3.09
CA LEU A 14 11.93 0.92 2.26
C LEU A 14 11.67 1.34 0.80
N ALA A 15 10.97 2.47 0.58
CA ALA A 15 10.74 2.97 -0.78
C ALA A 15 12.06 3.20 -1.52
N SER A 16 13.05 3.78 -0.84
CA SER A 16 14.40 3.99 -1.40
C SER A 16 15.11 2.67 -1.71
N LYS A 17 15.02 1.68 -0.80
CA LYS A 17 15.58 0.34 -0.99
C LYS A 17 15.01 -0.37 -2.23
N LEU A 18 13.70 -0.23 -2.46
CA LEU A 18 12.98 -0.87 -3.57
C LEU A 18 13.07 -0.09 -4.89
N ASN A 19 13.82 1.03 -4.93
CA ASN A 19 13.78 1.99 -6.03
C ASN A 19 12.33 2.41 -6.39
N GLY A 20 11.50 2.54 -5.36
CA GLY A 20 10.09 2.87 -5.44
C GLY A 20 9.80 4.32 -5.06
N ARG A 21 8.53 4.71 -5.25
CA ARG A 21 8.00 6.02 -4.92
C ARG A 21 7.06 5.89 -3.73
N LEU A 22 7.37 6.59 -2.64
CA LEU A 22 6.42 6.83 -1.56
C LEU A 22 5.48 7.98 -1.95
N THR A 23 4.20 7.67 -2.12
CA THR A 23 3.13 8.64 -2.29
C THR A 23 2.43 8.85 -0.95
N LYS A 24 2.29 10.12 -0.56
CA LYS A 24 1.61 10.54 0.66
C LYS A 24 0.29 11.16 0.28
N ASP A 25 -0.77 10.55 0.78
CA ASP A 25 -2.15 10.93 0.48
C ASP A 25 -2.40 10.86 -1.05
N ARG A 26 -3.55 11.32 -1.53
CA ARG A 26 -3.81 11.43 -2.98
C ARG A 26 -3.61 12.88 -3.40
N PRO A 27 -2.36 13.36 -3.58
CA PRO A 27 -2.07 14.77 -3.81
C PRO A 27 -2.58 15.28 -5.16
N ASP A 28 -2.97 14.39 -6.07
CA ASP A 28 -3.57 14.75 -7.36
C ASP A 28 -5.10 14.79 -7.31
N TYR A 29 -5.73 14.36 -6.21
CA TYR A 29 -7.17 14.47 -6.02
C TYR A 29 -7.56 15.87 -5.51
N PRO A 30 -8.77 16.39 -5.81
CA PRO A 30 -9.26 17.64 -5.27
C PRO A 30 -9.15 17.70 -3.74
N GLU A 31 -8.70 18.81 -3.17
CA GLU A 31 -8.45 18.97 -1.72
C GLU A 31 -9.69 18.61 -0.88
N VAL A 32 -10.89 18.98 -1.35
CA VAL A 32 -12.17 18.66 -0.71
C VAL A 32 -12.45 17.15 -0.62
N LEU A 33 -11.76 16.33 -1.42
CA LEU A 33 -11.86 14.87 -1.42
C LEU A 33 -10.68 14.19 -0.69
N ARG A 34 -9.67 14.95 -0.23
CA ARG A 34 -8.54 14.44 0.58
C ARG A 34 -8.95 14.36 2.06
N THR A 35 -10.04 13.66 2.34
CA THR A 35 -10.64 13.58 3.67
C THR A 35 -9.94 12.59 4.61
N PHE A 36 -8.89 11.90 4.13
CA PHE A 36 -8.16 10.89 4.89
C PHE A 36 -6.68 10.84 4.51
N GLU A 37 -5.87 10.30 5.43
CA GLU A 37 -4.45 10.05 5.21
C GLU A 37 -4.23 8.68 4.57
N GLU A 38 -3.27 8.57 3.65
CA GLU A 38 -2.88 7.32 2.98
C GLU A 38 -1.35 7.29 2.81
N ARG A 39 -0.73 6.12 2.91
CA ARG A 39 0.65 5.92 2.44
C ARG A 39 0.69 4.78 1.46
N ARG A 40 1.39 5.01 0.36
CA ARG A 40 1.56 4.02 -0.69
C ARG A 40 3.00 4.01 -1.17
N ILE A 41 3.64 2.85 -1.21
CA ILE A 41 4.94 2.65 -1.85
C ILE A 41 4.68 1.91 -3.15
N ASP A 42 5.02 2.51 -4.28
CA ASP A 42 4.85 1.95 -5.62
C ASP A 42 6.20 1.72 -6.30
N TRP A 43 6.37 0.58 -6.95
CA TRP A 43 7.52 0.33 -7.82
C TRP A 43 7.14 -0.65 -8.94
N ILE A 44 8.01 -0.76 -9.94
CA ILE A 44 7.85 -1.70 -11.04
C ILE A 44 9.08 -2.59 -11.07
N GLU A 45 8.86 -3.90 -11.16
CA GLU A 45 9.91 -4.89 -11.32
C GLU A 45 9.43 -5.97 -12.28
N ASN A 46 10.22 -6.24 -13.33
CA ASN A 46 9.89 -7.23 -14.37
C ASN A 46 8.48 -7.04 -14.96
N ASP A 47 8.13 -5.80 -15.28
CA ASP A 47 6.81 -5.37 -15.80
C ASP A 47 5.62 -5.59 -14.85
N ILE A 48 5.87 -6.02 -13.61
CA ILE A 48 4.85 -6.15 -12.57
C ILE A 48 4.89 -4.89 -11.70
N MET A 49 3.79 -4.14 -11.71
CA MET A 49 3.58 -3.03 -10.77
C MET A 49 3.30 -3.60 -9.38
N LYS A 50 4.08 -3.19 -8.40
CA LYS A 50 3.96 -3.63 -7.01
C LYS A 50 3.63 -2.44 -6.13
N ALA A 51 2.81 -2.65 -5.12
CA ALA A 51 2.42 -1.63 -4.18
C ALA A 51 2.27 -2.17 -2.76
N ILE A 52 2.71 -1.36 -1.79
CA ILE A 52 2.36 -1.49 -0.38
C ILE A 52 1.44 -0.33 -0.03
N ILE A 53 0.25 -0.60 0.50
CA ILE A 53 -0.78 0.41 0.78
C ILE A 53 -1.18 0.35 2.25
N ILE A 54 -1.12 1.50 2.92
CA ILE A 54 -1.66 1.73 4.26
C ILE A 54 -2.77 2.77 4.14
N GLN A 55 -4.01 2.34 4.34
CA GLN A 55 -5.19 3.18 4.12
C GLN A 55 -6.29 2.88 5.16
N PRO A 56 -7.17 3.84 5.46
CA PRO A 56 -8.36 3.58 6.26
C PRO A 56 -9.31 2.61 5.54
N ASN A 57 -10.28 2.08 6.27
CA ASN A 57 -11.31 1.23 5.67
C ASN A 57 -12.30 2.05 4.84
N PHE A 58 -12.62 1.56 3.65
CA PHE A 58 -13.65 2.14 2.79
C PHE A 58 -14.97 1.40 2.98
N GLU A 59 -16.01 2.13 3.34
CA GLU A 59 -17.36 1.63 3.59
C GLU A 59 -18.34 2.25 2.59
N VAL A 60 -19.53 1.67 2.48
CA VAL A 60 -20.57 2.12 1.54
C VAL A 60 -20.90 3.61 1.72
N ASN A 61 -20.82 4.12 2.95
CA ASN A 61 -21.19 5.48 3.31
C ASN A 61 -20.00 6.44 3.45
N GLY A 62 -18.77 5.99 3.20
CA GLY A 62 -17.58 6.85 3.29
C GLY A 62 -16.34 6.14 3.83
N VAL A 63 -15.44 6.93 4.41
CA VAL A 63 -14.15 6.47 4.92
C VAL A 63 -14.21 6.35 6.44
N ASN A 64 -13.91 5.15 6.96
CA ASN A 64 -13.81 4.91 8.39
C ASN A 64 -12.35 4.97 8.84
N SER A 65 -11.92 6.15 9.28
CA SER A 65 -10.53 6.42 9.72
C SER A 65 -10.18 5.87 11.11
N ASN A 66 -11.08 5.11 11.75
CA ASN A 66 -10.78 4.40 13.00
C ASN A 66 -10.09 3.06 12.72
N ILE A 67 -10.47 2.40 11.62
CA ILE A 67 -9.93 1.10 11.22
C ILE A 67 -9.14 1.23 9.92
N TRP A 68 -8.05 0.49 9.84
CA TRP A 68 -7.00 0.62 8.84
C TRP A 68 -6.61 -0.73 8.29
N ASN A 69 -6.17 -0.70 7.05
CA ASN A 69 -5.71 -1.85 6.29
C ASN A 69 -4.25 -1.67 5.89
N PHE A 70 -3.52 -2.78 5.87
CA PHE A 70 -2.17 -2.87 5.31
C PHE A 70 -2.21 -3.94 4.22
N VAL A 71 -1.97 -3.54 2.97
CA VAL A 71 -2.24 -4.36 1.79
C VAL A 71 -1.02 -4.38 0.87
N ASN A 72 -0.67 -5.57 0.41
CA ASN A 72 0.29 -5.79 -0.66
C ASN A 72 -0.46 -6.07 -1.96
N ILE A 73 -0.03 -5.44 -3.04
CA ILE A 73 -0.63 -5.60 -4.36
C ILE A 73 0.48 -5.82 -5.38
N ALA A 74 0.28 -6.76 -6.29
CA ALA A 74 1.04 -6.89 -7.51
C ALA A 74 0.07 -6.99 -8.70
N ILE A 75 0.31 -6.20 -9.74
CA ILE A 75 -0.55 -6.12 -10.92
C ILE A 75 0.34 -6.12 -12.15
N TYR A 76 -0.03 -6.92 -13.14
CA TYR A 76 0.47 -6.77 -14.49
C TYR A 76 -0.52 -5.95 -15.32
N ASP A 77 -0.04 -4.87 -15.93
CA ASP A 77 -0.82 -4.02 -16.84
C ASP A 77 -0.11 -3.98 -18.19
N ASP A 78 -0.60 -4.79 -19.13
CA ASP A 78 -0.08 -4.82 -20.51
C ASP A 78 -0.58 -3.65 -21.35
N GLY A 79 -1.46 -2.79 -20.81
CA GLY A 79 -2.03 -1.63 -21.51
C GLY A 79 -3.10 -1.98 -22.55
N PHE A 80 -3.43 -3.27 -22.76
CA PHE A 80 -4.36 -3.73 -23.79
C PHE A 80 -5.49 -4.62 -23.24
N SER A 81 -5.26 -5.31 -22.13
CA SER A 81 -6.17 -6.29 -21.57
C SER A 81 -7.26 -5.67 -20.69
N ILE A 82 -8.49 -6.18 -20.85
CA ILE A 82 -9.66 -5.80 -20.04
C ILE A 82 -9.50 -6.32 -18.60
N ALA A 83 -8.87 -7.48 -18.44
CA ALA A 83 -8.49 -8.04 -17.15
C ALA A 83 -7.01 -7.77 -16.89
N ARG A 84 -6.71 -7.21 -15.72
CA ARG A 84 -5.33 -7.04 -15.23
C ARG A 84 -5.05 -8.14 -14.23
N PRO A 85 -4.26 -9.17 -14.59
CA PRO A 85 -3.87 -10.22 -13.65
C PRO A 85 -3.28 -9.58 -12.41
N LYS A 86 -3.76 -10.02 -11.25
CA LYS A 86 -3.35 -9.39 -10.00
C LYS A 86 -3.22 -10.39 -8.87
N TRP A 87 -2.37 -10.01 -7.92
CA TRP A 87 -2.23 -10.66 -6.65
C TRP A 87 -2.42 -9.61 -5.55
N ILE A 88 -3.18 -9.96 -4.52
CA ILE A 88 -3.49 -9.07 -3.40
C ILE A 88 -3.38 -9.90 -2.13
N GLU A 89 -2.65 -9.39 -1.15
CA GLU A 89 -2.62 -9.93 0.20
C GLU A 89 -2.90 -8.83 1.22
N ILE A 90 -3.81 -9.12 2.16
CA ILE A 90 -4.15 -8.22 3.25
C ILE A 90 -3.37 -8.69 4.48
N LEU A 91 -2.34 -7.94 4.87
CA LEU A 91 -1.52 -8.24 6.05
C LEU A 91 -2.19 -7.77 7.34
N VAL A 92 -2.94 -6.67 7.26
CA VAL A 92 -3.76 -6.15 8.35
C VAL A 92 -5.13 -5.79 7.78
N ASP A 93 -6.17 -6.34 8.37
CA ASP A 93 -7.57 -6.11 8.00
C ASP A 93 -8.30 -5.44 9.16
N GLN A 94 -8.79 -4.22 8.91
CA GLN A 94 -9.67 -3.45 9.80
C GLN A 94 -9.18 -3.35 11.26
N LYS A 95 -7.92 -2.97 11.49
CA LYS A 95 -7.35 -2.73 12.83
C LYS A 95 -7.14 -1.25 13.11
N ASP A 96 -7.03 -0.88 14.38
CA ASP A 96 -6.63 0.48 14.74
C ASP A 96 -5.24 0.82 14.20
N PHE A 97 -5.03 2.09 13.83
CA PHE A 97 -3.73 2.53 13.30
C PHE A 97 -2.55 2.24 14.25
N ILE A 98 -2.78 2.27 15.56
CA ILE A 98 -1.74 1.96 16.56
C ILE A 98 -1.16 0.56 16.33
N PHE A 99 -2.00 -0.42 15.98
CA PHE A 99 -1.55 -1.77 15.66
C PHE A 99 -0.55 -1.77 14.49
N ILE A 100 -0.85 -1.03 13.42
CA ILE A 100 0.06 -0.90 12.28
C ILE A 100 1.36 -0.20 12.69
N ALA A 101 1.26 0.87 13.48
CA ALA A 101 2.42 1.64 13.91
C ALA A 101 3.37 0.83 14.81
N GLU A 102 2.82 0.02 15.72
CA GLU A 102 3.59 -0.83 16.63
C GLU A 102 4.25 -2.02 15.91
N ASN A 103 3.62 -2.53 14.84
CA ASN A 103 4.10 -3.71 14.10
C ASN A 103 4.74 -3.36 12.75
N ILE A 104 5.06 -2.08 12.50
CA ILE A 104 5.46 -1.60 11.18
C ILE A 104 6.70 -2.31 10.63
N ASP A 105 7.69 -2.63 11.47
CA ASP A 105 8.92 -3.27 11.00
C ASP A 105 8.65 -4.68 10.46
N GLU A 106 7.85 -5.47 11.18
CA GLU A 106 7.44 -6.81 10.77
C GLU A 106 6.58 -6.77 9.50
N LEU A 107 5.63 -5.83 9.43
CA LEU A 107 4.76 -5.65 8.26
C LEU A 107 5.56 -5.28 7.00
N LEU A 108 6.53 -4.37 7.13
CA LEU A 108 7.38 -3.97 6.01
C LEU A 108 8.30 -5.10 5.55
N LEU A 109 8.90 -5.85 6.49
CA LEU A 109 9.71 -7.02 6.17
C LEU A 109 8.90 -8.07 5.41
N LYS A 110 7.73 -8.44 5.94
CA LYS A 110 6.83 -9.41 5.30
C LYS A 110 6.38 -8.93 3.92
N SER A 111 6.17 -7.64 3.76
CA SER A 111 5.77 -7.08 2.46
C SER A 111 6.86 -7.15 1.41
N GLU A 112 8.10 -6.87 1.82
CA GLU A 112 9.26 -7.06 0.97
C GLU A 112 9.40 -8.54 0.56
N GLU A 113 9.29 -9.47 1.50
CA GLU A 113 9.36 -10.92 1.24
C GLU A 113 8.27 -11.38 0.26
N ASN A 114 7.02 -10.97 0.50
CA ASN A 114 5.89 -11.37 -0.33
C ASN A 114 6.06 -10.83 -1.75
N LEU A 115 6.38 -9.53 -1.89
CA LEU A 115 6.40 -8.88 -3.19
C LEU A 115 7.68 -9.17 -3.99
N SER A 116 8.81 -9.48 -3.35
CA SER A 116 10.06 -9.82 -4.07
C SER A 116 9.99 -11.16 -4.80
N ASN A 117 9.13 -12.07 -4.34
CA ASN A 117 8.98 -13.41 -4.91
C ASN A 117 7.86 -13.54 -5.95
N ILE A 118 7.04 -12.50 -6.13
CA ILE A 118 5.93 -12.50 -7.08
C ILE A 118 6.44 -12.63 -8.51
N SER A 119 5.86 -13.58 -9.24
CA SER A 119 6.03 -13.80 -10.67
C SER A 119 4.69 -13.72 -11.41
N MET A 120 4.73 -13.73 -12.74
CA MET A 120 3.53 -13.76 -13.58
C MET A 120 2.58 -14.94 -13.28
N LYS A 121 3.08 -16.05 -12.73
CA LYS A 121 2.27 -17.22 -12.41
C LYS A 121 1.43 -17.04 -11.15
N ASP A 122 1.81 -16.11 -10.29
CA ASP A 122 1.14 -15.83 -9.02
C ASP A 122 -0.02 -14.84 -9.20
N LEU A 123 -0.08 -14.17 -10.36
CA LEU A 123 -1.14 -13.26 -10.74
C LEU A 123 -2.34 -14.07 -11.27
N VAL A 124 -3.53 -13.80 -10.73
CA VAL A 124 -4.79 -14.47 -11.10
C VAL A 124 -5.71 -13.52 -11.86
#